data_AF-A0A2Z6RI06-F1
#
_entry.id   AF-A0A2Z6RI06-F1
#
_cell.length_a   1.000
_cell.length_b   1.000
_cell.length_c   1.000
_cell.angle_alpha   90.00
_cell.angle_beta   90.00
_cell.angle_gamma   90.00
#
_symmetry.space_group_name_H-M   'P 1'
#
loop_
_entity.id
_entity.type
_entity.pdbx_description
1 polymer ?
#
loop_
_entity_poly.entity_id
_entity_poly.type
_entity_poly.pdbx_seq_one_letter_code
_entity_poly.pdbx_strand_id
1 'polypeptide(L)'
;MGIIERSNRTFQEQFYNIFDAYDLLDTSSDIIELEDLVIIVDSIVEDFNNSVTRLLGMSPAEAIKKKNVFAMPSKPRKGPMGYDEKRLSYGDSVIYLLNLSEYEGGRRRATDMNWSSKIYNIRESLIQKNQPVLYWLEDDEGNSPERSFVREELQVIPPDVEYPPQWVLAN
;
A
#
# COMPACT_ATOMS: atom_id res chain seq x y z
N MET A 1 -3.40 0.54 -11.84
CA MET A 1 -4.47 1.52 -11.56
C MET A 1 -3.87 2.58 -10.66
N GLY A 2 -3.57 3.74 -11.23
CA GLY A 2 -3.14 4.91 -10.48
C GLY A 2 -4.31 5.59 -9.76
N ILE A 3 -4.00 6.70 -9.09
CA ILE A 3 -4.90 7.40 -8.17
C ILE A 3 -6.12 7.96 -8.94
N ILE A 4 -5.88 8.58 -10.09
CA ILE A 4 -6.93 9.19 -10.91
C ILE A 4 -7.84 8.12 -11.50
N GLU A 5 -7.31 7.02 -12.03
CA GLU A 5 -8.17 5.98 -12.62
C GLU A 5 -9.04 5.30 -11.56
N ARG A 6 -8.53 5.13 -10.33
CA ARG A 6 -9.34 4.62 -9.22
C ARG A 6 -10.41 5.62 -8.80
N SER A 7 -10.11 6.92 -8.76
CA SER A 7 -11.09 7.97 -8.47
C SER A 7 -12.21 7.96 -9.50
N ASN A 8 -11.87 7.95 -10.79
CA ASN A 8 -12.85 7.94 -11.89
C ASN A 8 -13.74 6.70 -11.84
N ARG A 9 -13.16 5.53 -11.56
CA ARG A 9 -13.95 4.30 -11.40
C ARG A 9 -14.93 4.41 -10.23
N THR A 10 -14.49 4.94 -9.09
CA THR A 10 -15.34 5.08 -7.90
C THR A 10 -16.48 6.06 -8.16
N PHE A 11 -16.21 7.16 -8.87
CA PHE A 11 -17.22 8.11 -9.31
C PHE A 11 -18.26 7.44 -10.23
N GLN A 12 -17.80 6.69 -11.24
CA GLN A 12 -18.68 5.97 -12.16
C GLN A 12 -19.56 4.94 -11.43
N GLU A 13 -18.98 4.16 -10.51
CA GLU A 13 -19.73 3.19 -9.71
C GLU A 13 -20.87 3.87 -8.94
N GLN A 14 -20.62 5.00 -8.27
CA GLN A 14 -21.68 5.74 -7.57
C GLN A 14 -22.72 6.34 -8.51
N PHE A 15 -22.28 6.93 -9.61
CA PHE A 15 -23.16 7.51 -10.62
C PHE A 15 -24.13 6.45 -11.16
N TYR A 16 -23.64 5.30 -11.61
CA TYR A 16 -24.51 4.23 -12.12
C TYR A 16 -25.40 3.60 -11.04
N ASN A 17 -24.92 3.48 -9.80
CA ASN A 17 -25.79 2.99 -8.72
C ASN A 17 -27.01 3.90 -8.48
N ILE A 18 -26.85 5.21 -8.64
CA ILE A 18 -27.97 6.16 -8.53
C ILE A 18 -28.94 5.95 -9.68
N PHE A 19 -28.43 5.83 -10.91
CA PHE A 19 -29.27 5.52 -12.09
C PHE A 19 -30.02 4.21 -11.94
N ASP A 20 -29.34 3.14 -11.54
CA ASP A 20 -29.96 1.83 -11.29
C ASP A 20 -31.07 1.95 -10.23
N ALA A 21 -30.89 2.77 -9.19
CA ALA A 21 -31.91 3.00 -8.19
C ALA A 21 -33.13 3.77 -8.74
N TYR A 22 -32.91 4.79 -9.56
CA TYR A 22 -33.99 5.50 -10.25
C TYR A 22 -34.76 4.56 -11.20
N ASP A 23 -34.05 3.78 -12.02
CA ASP A 23 -34.64 2.80 -12.93
C ASP A 23 -35.47 1.72 -12.20
N LEU A 24 -35.09 1.36 -10.97
CA LEU A 24 -35.83 0.40 -10.14
C LEU A 24 -37.05 1.01 -9.44
N LEU A 25 -37.00 2.30 -9.10
CA LEU A 25 -38.08 3.00 -8.41
C LEU A 25 -39.17 3.48 -9.37
N ASP A 26 -38.81 3.76 -10.63
CA ASP A 26 -39.76 4.24 -11.62
C ASP A 26 -40.35 3.09 -12.44
N THR A 27 -41.66 2.89 -12.32
CA THR A 27 -42.44 1.96 -13.17
C THR A 27 -43.09 2.67 -14.35
N SER A 28 -42.87 3.99 -14.50
CA SER A 28 -43.62 4.86 -15.39
C SER A 28 -42.76 5.82 -16.22
N SER A 29 -41.71 5.34 -16.86
CA SER A 29 -41.16 5.96 -18.10
C SER A 29 -40.92 7.49 -18.06
N ASP A 30 -40.57 8.07 -16.93
CA ASP A 30 -40.06 9.44 -16.87
C ASP A 30 -38.53 9.34 -16.93
N ILE A 31 -38.01 9.51 -18.15
CA ILE A 31 -36.57 9.48 -18.43
C ILE A 31 -35.92 10.61 -17.60
N ILE A 32 -34.92 10.27 -16.77
CA ILE A 32 -34.08 11.24 -16.04
C ILE A 32 -33.68 12.36 -17.01
N GLU A 33 -34.06 13.60 -16.70
CA GLU A 33 -33.77 14.73 -17.58
C GLU A 33 -32.30 15.15 -17.43
N LEU A 34 -31.77 15.86 -18.44
CA LEU A 34 -30.39 16.37 -18.41
C LEU A 34 -30.13 17.31 -17.22
N GLU A 35 -31.16 17.99 -16.71
CA GLU A 35 -31.06 18.87 -15.54
C GLU A 35 -30.83 18.08 -14.24
N ASP A 36 -31.44 16.91 -14.11
CA ASP A 36 -31.27 16.01 -12.96
C ASP A 36 -29.84 15.45 -12.89
N LEU A 37 -29.18 15.27 -14.05
CA LEU A 37 -27.80 14.77 -14.10
C LEU A 37 -26.82 15.71 -13.44
N VAL A 38 -27.00 17.02 -13.63
CA VAL A 38 -26.12 18.04 -13.00
C VAL A 38 -26.27 17.96 -11.49
N ILE A 39 -27.50 17.83 -10.99
CA ILE A 39 -27.80 17.70 -9.56
C ILE A 39 -27.17 16.42 -8.98
N ILE A 40 -27.27 15.30 -9.69
CA ILE A 40 -26.66 14.02 -9.29
C ILE A 40 -25.14 14.14 -9.22
N VAL A 41 -24.51 14.73 -10.25
CA VAL A 41 -23.06 14.91 -10.28
C VAL A 41 -22.59 15.80 -9.13
N ASP A 42 -23.24 16.94 -8.92
CA ASP A 42 -22.90 17.87 -7.84
C ASP A 42 -23.07 17.19 -6.47
N SER A 43 -24.14 16.42 -6.28
CA SER A 43 -24.38 15.64 -5.07
C SER A 43 -23.25 14.63 -4.80
N ILE A 44 -22.82 13.87 -5.81
CA ILE A 44 -21.71 12.91 -5.67
C ILE A 44 -20.41 13.63 -5.30
N VAL A 45 -20.11 14.75 -5.95
CA VAL A 45 -18.91 15.55 -5.68
C VAL A 45 -18.94 16.14 -4.27
N GLU A 46 -20.09 16.63 -3.83
CA GLU A 46 -20.31 17.13 -2.48
C GLU A 46 -20.06 16.02 -1.46
N ASP A 47 -20.63 14.84 -1.68
CA ASP A 47 -20.45 13.66 -0.82
C ASP A 47 -18.98 13.23 -0.77
N PHE A 48 -18.28 13.19 -1.89
CA PHE A 48 -16.85 12.87 -1.92
C PHE A 48 -16.00 13.85 -1.11
N ASN A 49 -16.31 15.13 -1.17
CA ASN A 49 -15.52 16.16 -0.49
C ASN A 49 -15.84 16.26 1.01
N ASN A 50 -17.08 15.96 1.41
CA ASN A 50 -17.56 16.16 2.77
C ASN A 50 -17.73 14.87 3.59
N SER A 51 -17.77 13.69 2.95
CA SER A 51 -17.84 12.42 3.67
C SER A 51 -16.54 12.08 4.39
N VAL A 52 -16.66 11.53 5.59
CA VAL A 52 -15.52 11.09 6.39
C VAL A 52 -14.90 9.86 5.75
N THR A 53 -13.65 9.97 5.32
CA THR A 53 -12.96 8.84 4.71
C THR A 53 -12.44 7.87 5.77
N ARG A 54 -12.63 6.56 5.56
CA ARG A 54 -12.14 5.51 6.47
C ARG A 54 -10.64 5.59 6.73
N LEU A 55 -9.85 6.04 5.75
CA LEU A 55 -8.40 6.10 5.87
C LEU A 55 -7.93 7.33 6.64
N LEU A 56 -8.60 8.48 6.55
CA LEU A 56 -8.13 9.69 7.24
C LEU A 56 -8.88 9.94 8.56
N GLY A 57 -10.05 9.32 8.74
CA GLY A 57 -10.95 9.63 9.86
C GLY A 57 -11.50 11.06 9.81
N MET A 58 -11.38 11.74 8.65
CA MET A 58 -11.92 13.07 8.38
C MET A 58 -12.29 13.20 6.90
N SER A 59 -12.97 14.29 6.54
CA SER A 59 -13.35 14.58 5.16
C SER A 59 -12.19 15.15 4.34
N PRO A 60 -12.16 14.94 3.01
CA PRO A 60 -11.15 15.54 2.14
C PRO A 60 -11.10 17.07 2.21
N ALA A 61 -12.26 17.73 2.34
CA ALA A 61 -12.36 19.19 2.49
C ALA A 61 -11.68 19.72 3.76
N GLU A 62 -11.62 18.93 4.84
CA GLU A 62 -10.85 19.26 6.04
C GLU A 62 -9.38 18.89 5.89
N ALA A 63 -9.10 17.75 5.26
CA ALA A 63 -7.75 17.23 5.05
C ALA A 63 -6.89 18.16 4.19
N ILE A 64 -7.45 18.73 3.12
CA ILE A 64 -6.73 19.62 2.18
C ILE A 64 -6.21 20.90 2.84
N LYS A 65 -6.83 21.33 3.95
CA LYS A 65 -6.41 22.52 4.71
C LYS A 65 -5.18 22.25 5.60
N LYS A 66 -4.82 20.98 5.81
CA LYS A 66 -3.70 20.57 6.68
C LYS A 66 -2.45 20.34 5.84
N LYS A 67 -1.29 20.73 6.37
CA LYS A 67 0.01 20.51 5.71
C LYS A 67 0.34 19.02 5.55
N ASN A 68 0.04 18.23 6.59
CA ASN A 68 0.23 16.78 6.62
C ASN A 68 -1.00 16.13 7.26
N VAL A 69 -1.38 14.96 6.75
CA VAL A 69 -2.48 14.16 7.30
C VAL A 69 -1.98 12.75 7.53
N PHE A 70 -2.22 12.22 8.72
CA PHE A 70 -1.90 10.84 9.05
C PHE A 70 -2.98 9.91 8.48
N ALA A 71 -2.58 8.97 7.64
CA ALA A 71 -3.47 7.95 7.11
C ALA A 71 -3.46 6.71 8.02
N MET A 72 -4.65 6.26 8.41
CA MET A 72 -4.87 4.95 8.97
C MET A 72 -4.52 3.87 7.96
N PRO A 73 -4.02 2.70 8.41
CA PRO A 73 -3.69 1.60 7.53
C PRO A 73 -4.94 1.10 6.80
N SER A 74 -4.81 0.89 5.49
CA SER A 74 -5.94 0.47 4.64
C SER A 74 -6.49 -0.91 5.01
N LYS A 75 -5.61 -1.77 5.54
CA LYS A 75 -5.93 -3.08 6.09
C LYS A 75 -5.36 -3.19 7.51
N PRO A 76 -6.14 -3.67 8.49
CA PRO A 76 -5.58 -3.98 9.80
C PRO A 76 -4.54 -5.10 9.66
N ARG A 77 -3.41 -4.99 10.36
CA ARG A 77 -2.45 -6.09 10.50
C ARG A 77 -3.13 -7.20 11.30
N LYS A 78 -3.10 -8.41 10.77
CA LYS A 78 -3.61 -9.60 11.47
C LYS A 78 -2.43 -10.35 12.09
N GLY A 79 -2.56 -10.76 13.33
CA GLY A 79 -1.58 -11.60 14.02
C GLY A 79 -0.91 -10.93 15.21
N PRO A 80 0.00 -11.66 15.89
CA PRO A 80 0.74 -11.14 17.02
C PRO A 80 1.74 -10.05 16.60
N MET A 81 2.04 -9.14 17.51
CA MET A 81 2.83 -7.93 17.24
C MET A 81 3.69 -7.58 18.46
N GLY A 82 4.90 -7.10 18.23
CA GLY A 82 5.84 -6.78 19.29
C GLY A 82 6.42 -8.04 19.93
N TYR A 83 6.21 -8.23 21.25
CA TYR A 83 6.81 -9.34 21.98
C TYR A 83 6.29 -10.73 21.56
N ASP A 84 5.04 -10.79 21.09
CA ASP A 84 4.40 -12.05 20.69
C ASP A 84 4.71 -12.42 19.23
N GLU A 85 5.34 -11.52 18.46
CA GLU A 85 5.64 -11.73 17.04
C GLU A 85 6.75 -12.79 16.85
N LYS A 86 6.59 -13.69 15.87
CA LYS A 86 7.63 -14.68 15.55
C LYS A 86 8.85 -13.96 14.97
N ARG A 87 9.92 -13.93 15.74
CA ARG A 87 11.16 -13.24 15.39
C ARG A 87 12.02 -14.03 14.43
N LEU A 88 12.75 -13.29 13.61
CA LEU A 88 13.91 -13.81 12.89
C LEU A 88 15.11 -13.87 13.83
N SER A 89 15.95 -14.87 13.63
CA SER A 89 17.19 -15.07 14.36
C SER A 89 18.33 -14.26 13.74
N TYR A 90 19.34 -13.90 14.53
CA TYR A 90 20.56 -13.25 14.01
C TYR A 90 21.31 -14.10 12.98
N GLY A 91 21.11 -15.43 12.98
CA GLY A 91 21.67 -16.34 11.98
C GLY A 91 20.83 -16.49 10.71
N ASP A 92 19.69 -15.80 10.60
CA ASP A 92 18.84 -15.87 9.41
C ASP A 92 19.36 -14.90 8.36
N SER A 93 19.64 -15.42 7.17
CA SER A 93 19.96 -14.62 5.99
C SER A 93 18.68 -14.19 5.28
N VAL A 94 18.61 -12.93 4.87
CA VAL A 94 17.41 -12.32 4.28
C VAL A 94 17.74 -11.48 3.05
N ILE A 95 16.77 -11.36 2.16
CA ILE A 95 16.67 -10.27 1.18
C ILE A 95 15.52 -9.37 1.58
N TYR A 96 15.65 -8.08 1.28
CA TYR A 96 14.64 -7.09 1.63
C TYR A 96 13.91 -6.55 0.39
N LEU A 97 12.69 -6.06 0.60
CA LEU A 97 11.89 -5.45 -0.45
C LEU A 97 12.39 -4.03 -0.75
N LEU A 98 12.80 -3.81 -2.00
CA LEU A 98 13.30 -2.52 -2.48
C LEU A 98 12.18 -1.46 -2.49
N ASN A 99 12.52 -0.26 -2.05
CA ASN A 99 11.66 0.90 -2.24
C ASN A 99 11.63 1.32 -3.71
N LEU A 100 10.56 2.05 -4.08
CA LEU A 100 10.45 2.63 -5.42
C LEU A 100 11.64 3.55 -5.78
N SER A 101 12.25 4.19 -4.79
CA SER A 101 13.43 5.07 -4.96
C SER A 101 14.75 4.30 -5.12
N GLU A 102 14.84 3.09 -4.57
CA GLU A 102 16.01 2.21 -4.66
C GLU A 102 15.97 1.36 -5.95
N TYR A 103 14.84 1.38 -6.65
CA TYR A 103 14.63 0.61 -7.86
C TYR A 103 15.21 1.35 -9.08
N GLU A 104 16.30 0.81 -9.63
CA GLU A 104 17.02 1.40 -10.78
C GLU A 104 16.27 1.30 -12.13
N GLY A 105 15.06 0.75 -12.15
CA GLY A 105 14.24 0.68 -13.36
C GLY A 105 14.51 -0.56 -14.22
N GLY A 106 13.49 -1.00 -14.96
CA GLY A 106 13.57 -2.18 -15.81
C GLY A 106 12.20 -2.62 -16.33
N ARG A 107 12.20 -3.46 -17.37
CA ARG A 107 10.98 -3.99 -18.01
C ARG A 107 10.39 -5.14 -17.18
N ARG A 108 9.83 -4.82 -16.00
CA ARG A 108 9.16 -5.79 -15.11
C ARG A 108 7.74 -5.36 -14.80
N ARG A 109 6.86 -6.31 -14.43
CA ARG A 109 5.45 -6.02 -14.16
C ARG A 109 5.34 -5.32 -12.81
N ALA A 110 4.44 -4.36 -12.69
CA ALA A 110 4.19 -3.63 -11.44
C ALA A 110 3.75 -4.52 -10.26
N THR A 111 3.40 -5.78 -10.51
CA THR A 111 3.00 -6.77 -9.51
C THR A 111 4.16 -7.61 -8.97
N ASP A 112 5.33 -7.57 -9.60
CA ASP A 112 6.46 -8.37 -9.17
C ASP A 112 7.10 -7.71 -7.94
N MET A 113 7.30 -8.47 -6.86
CA MET A 113 8.00 -7.96 -5.67
C MET A 113 9.48 -7.78 -6.02
N ASN A 114 9.95 -6.53 -5.95
CA ASN A 114 11.35 -6.19 -6.23
C ASN A 114 12.19 -6.43 -4.98
N TRP A 115 12.84 -7.60 -4.91
CA TRP A 115 13.75 -7.93 -3.81
C TRP A 115 15.16 -7.40 -4.08
N SER A 116 15.93 -7.16 -3.01
CA SER A 116 17.34 -6.85 -3.07
C SER A 116 18.13 -7.97 -3.76
N SER A 117 19.13 -7.60 -4.57
CA SER A 117 20.01 -8.57 -5.23
C SER A 117 21.05 -9.18 -4.28
N LYS A 118 21.38 -8.47 -3.19
CA LYS A 118 22.33 -8.91 -2.15
C LYS A 118 21.59 -9.56 -0.99
N ILE A 119 22.27 -10.53 -0.37
CA ILE A 119 21.86 -11.18 0.87
C ILE A 119 22.38 -10.34 2.05
N TYR A 120 21.56 -10.22 3.08
CA TYR A 120 21.88 -9.50 4.29
C TYR A 120 21.65 -10.39 5.51
N ASN A 121 22.39 -10.13 6.56
CA ASN A 121 22.18 -10.74 7.87
C ASN A 121 21.50 -9.73 8.81
N ILE A 122 20.81 -10.25 9.81
CA ILE A 122 20.17 -9.41 10.82
C ILE A 122 21.23 -8.91 11.79
N ARG A 123 21.41 -7.59 11.85
CA ARG A 123 22.35 -6.92 12.74
C ARG A 123 21.72 -6.60 14.09
N GLU A 124 20.54 -6.00 14.07
CA GLU A 124 19.82 -5.57 15.27
C GLU A 124 18.31 -5.73 15.08
N SER A 125 17.58 -5.93 16.17
CA SER A 125 16.13 -5.88 16.18
C SER A 125 15.61 -5.01 17.32
N LEU A 126 14.69 -4.11 17.00
CA LEU A 126 14.01 -3.25 17.97
C LEU A 126 12.60 -3.78 18.18
N ILE A 127 12.28 -4.03 19.44
CA ILE A 127 11.01 -4.61 19.86
C ILE A 127 10.31 -3.62 20.77
N GLN A 128 9.08 -3.28 20.41
CA GLN A 128 8.21 -2.46 21.24
C GLN A 128 6.84 -3.12 21.36
N LYS A 129 6.16 -2.89 22.50
CA LYS A 129 4.81 -3.42 22.73
C LYS A 129 3.84 -2.87 21.69
N ASN A 130 3.03 -3.73 21.08
CA ASN A 130 2.02 -3.37 20.08
C ASN A 130 2.58 -2.65 18.83
N GLN A 131 3.87 -2.80 18.54
CA GLN A 131 4.54 -2.29 17.34
C GLN A 131 5.19 -3.43 16.57
N PRO A 132 5.34 -3.33 15.23
CA PRO A 132 5.99 -4.39 14.48
C PRO A 132 7.46 -4.41 14.84
N VAL A 133 8.07 -5.60 14.87
CA VAL A 133 9.51 -5.71 15.10
C VAL A 133 10.25 -5.07 13.93
N LEU A 134 11.17 -4.16 14.24
CA LEU A 134 12.04 -3.51 13.25
C LEU A 134 13.38 -4.22 13.23
N TYR A 135 13.89 -4.48 12.03
CA TYR A 135 15.18 -5.14 11.79
C TYR A 135 16.13 -4.19 11.06
N TRP A 136 17.36 -4.11 11.55
CA TRP A 136 18.48 -3.50 10.85
C TRP A 136 19.32 -4.60 10.23
N LEU A 137 19.72 -4.39 8.98
CA LEU A 137 20.40 -5.36 8.14
C LEU A 137 21.84 -4.94 7.89
N GLU A 138 22.70 -5.91 7.69
CA GLU A 138 24.11 -5.70 7.33
C GLU A 138 24.53 -6.75 6.30
N ASP A 139 25.23 -6.33 5.25
CA ASP A 139 25.82 -7.26 4.27
C ASP A 139 27.19 -7.78 4.76
N ASP A 140 27.77 -8.72 4.02
CA ASP A 140 29.07 -9.32 4.37
C ASP A 140 30.23 -8.30 4.31
N GLU A 141 30.03 -7.14 3.68
CA GLU A 141 31.00 -6.04 3.58
C GLU A 141 30.83 -5.01 4.73
N GLY A 142 29.84 -5.19 5.61
CA GLY A 142 29.52 -4.27 6.70
C GLY A 142 28.67 -3.06 6.27
N ASN A 143 28.13 -3.06 5.05
CA ASN A 143 27.21 -2.02 4.59
C ASN A 143 25.81 -2.33 5.11
N SER A 144 25.14 -1.32 5.66
CA SER A 144 23.77 -1.40 6.13
C SER A 144 22.89 -0.44 5.33
N PRO A 145 21.66 -0.84 4.92
CA PRO A 145 20.68 0.11 4.40
C PRO A 145 20.40 1.23 5.42
N GLU A 146 20.10 2.44 4.95
CA GLU A 146 19.83 3.60 5.83
C GLU A 146 18.49 3.52 6.58
N ARG A 147 17.72 2.44 6.41
CA ARG A 147 16.40 2.24 7.02
C ARG A 147 16.27 0.87 7.68
N SER A 148 15.33 0.79 8.62
CA SER A 148 14.88 -0.47 9.23
C SER A 148 13.76 -1.12 8.42
N PHE A 149 13.56 -2.41 8.61
CA PHE A 149 12.56 -3.21 7.88
C PHE A 149 11.61 -3.94 8.84
N VAL A 150 10.37 -4.16 8.40
CA VAL A 150 9.42 -5.05 9.10
C VAL A 150 9.51 -6.47 8.57
N ARG A 151 8.97 -7.45 9.31
CA ARG A 151 9.01 -8.88 8.93
C ARG A 151 8.48 -9.16 7.52
N GLU A 152 7.45 -8.44 7.07
CA GLU A 152 6.83 -8.58 5.74
C GLU A 152 7.70 -8.05 4.61
N GLU A 153 8.62 -7.13 4.91
CA GLU A 153 9.57 -6.60 3.93
C GLU A 153 10.81 -7.47 3.81
N LEU A 154 10.88 -8.58 4.56
CA LEU A 154 12.01 -9.50 4.59
C LEU A 154 11.60 -10.88 4.12
N GLN A 155 12.36 -11.42 3.17
CA GLN A 155 12.27 -12.82 2.76
C GLN A 155 13.48 -13.58 3.30
N VAL A 156 13.23 -14.63 4.07
CA VAL A 156 14.28 -15.51 4.58
C VAL A 156 14.76 -16.41 3.47
N ILE A 157 16.08 -16.48 3.32
CA ILE A 157 16.76 -17.32 2.35
C ILE A 157 17.18 -18.61 3.06
N PRO A 158 16.76 -19.79 2.57
CA PRO A 158 17.28 -21.05 3.08
C PRO A 158 18.79 -21.16 2.82
N PRO A 159 19.56 -21.77 3.73
CA PRO A 159 21.01 -21.88 3.60
C PRO A 159 21.46 -22.63 2.33
N ASP A 160 20.60 -23.48 1.77
CA ASP A 160 20.90 -24.32 0.60
C ASP A 160 20.60 -23.63 -0.75
N VAL A 161 20.25 -22.34 -0.76
CA VAL A 161 19.93 -21.60 -1.99
C VAL A 161 21.14 -20.83 -2.48
N GLU A 162 21.76 -21.34 -3.55
CA GLU A 162 22.75 -20.59 -4.32
C GLU A 162 22.02 -19.62 -5.28
N TYR A 163 22.32 -18.32 -5.15
CA TYR A 163 21.86 -17.33 -6.12
C TYR A 163 22.71 -17.37 -7.38
N PRO A 164 22.13 -17.07 -8.55
CA PRO A 164 22.92 -16.89 -9.76
C PRO A 164 23.97 -15.80 -9.52
N PRO A 165 25.20 -15.98 -10.02
CA PRO A 165 26.28 -15.04 -9.77
C PRO A 165 25.91 -13.65 -10.27
N GLN A 166 26.36 -12.61 -9.55
CA GLN A 166 25.92 -11.21 -9.75
C GLN A 166 26.07 -10.70 -11.19
N TRP A 167 27.03 -11.23 -11.97
CA TRP A 167 27.18 -10.87 -13.39
C TRP A 167 25.99 -11.29 -14.27
N VAL A 168 25.17 -12.24 -13.84
CA VAL A 168 23.90 -12.61 -14.50
C VAL A 168 22.81 -11.59 -14.23
N LEU A 169 22.92 -10.85 -13.12
CA LEU A 169 21.94 -9.86 -12.67
C LEU A 169 22.32 -8.43 -13.08
N ALA A 170 23.59 -8.18 -13.39
CA ALA A 170 24.07 -6.93 -13.95
C ALA A 170 23.76 -6.87 -15.45
N ASN A 171 22.80 -6.03 -15.84
CA ASN A 171 22.57 -5.62 -17.24
C ASN A 171 23.11 -4.22 -17.47
#